data_AF-A0A2P2IEW9-F1
#
_entry.id   AF-A0A2P2IEW9-F1
#
_cell.length_a   1.000
_cell.length_b   1.000
_cell.length_c   1.000
_cell.angle_alpha   90.00
_cell.angle_beta   90.00
_cell.angle_gamma   90.00
#
_symmetry.space_group_name_H-M   'P 1'
#
loop_
_entity.id
_entity.type
_entity.pdbx_description
1 polymer ?
#
loop_
_entity_poly.entity_id
_entity_poly.type
_entity_poly.pdbx_seq_one_letter_code
_entity_poly.pdbx_strand_id
1 'polypeptide(L)'
;STCRIYCSDAKRYLRKCWKELRVGDVVHLSCNEAVPADLLLLNSSDPHGICYLDSCNLDGETNLKQRQSVRGLGMDDRFDVSKLDCLVEISPPTTKIYHFLGSIPVSGSTPSRRIPLNENNLLLRSCFIKNTDYVEGLVVYAGHETKVMLNNSGPRYKMSLLERYMNTAVIWCVGILLIMCLLSATGAGLWQSFYEQRGATSVIPFLPPLPAATELLSSSTRGGGASNQPPTPAVQRLYNSPAWVAFLAFWTFVIIYQTIIPIALYV
;
A
#
# COMPACT_ATOMS: atom_id res chain seq x y z
N SER A 1 -2.06 14.59 -15.50
CA SER A 1 -2.68 15.92 -15.72
C SER A 1 -1.61 16.99 -15.86
N THR A 2 -1.92 18.06 -16.59
CA THR A 2 -1.01 19.18 -16.86
C THR A 2 -1.69 20.50 -16.52
N CYS A 3 -0.93 21.53 -16.18
CA CYS A 3 -1.41 22.90 -15.94
C CYS A 3 -0.50 23.93 -16.64
N ARG A 4 -0.95 25.17 -16.78
CA ARG A 4 -0.17 26.26 -17.38
C ARG A 4 0.51 27.06 -16.26
N ILE A 5 1.85 27.05 -16.21
CA ILE A 5 2.65 27.71 -15.18
C ILE A 5 3.39 28.90 -15.82
N TYR A 6 3.37 30.06 -15.17
CA TYR A 6 4.11 31.23 -15.62
C TYR A 6 5.61 30.99 -15.52
N CYS A 7 6.34 31.25 -16.60
CA CYS A 7 7.79 31.19 -16.64
C CYS A 7 8.34 32.60 -16.85
N SER A 8 9.09 33.10 -15.87
CA SER A 8 9.69 34.45 -15.90
C SER A 8 10.66 34.62 -17.07
N ASP A 9 11.52 33.63 -17.31
CA ASP A 9 12.52 33.66 -18.39
C ASP A 9 11.87 33.78 -19.78
N ALA A 10 10.78 33.05 -20.00
CA ALA A 10 10.05 33.04 -21.27
C ALA A 10 8.93 34.09 -21.34
N LYS A 11 8.67 34.82 -20.24
CA LYS A 11 7.56 35.78 -20.05
C LYS A 11 6.20 35.25 -20.55
N ARG A 12 5.95 33.96 -20.38
CA ARG A 12 4.73 33.30 -20.87
C ARG A 12 4.35 32.10 -20.01
N TYR A 13 3.09 31.69 -20.13
CA TYR A 13 2.62 30.46 -19.52
C TYR A 13 3.05 29.23 -20.33
N LEU A 14 3.65 28.27 -19.66
CA LEU A 14 4.11 27.01 -20.22
C LEU A 14 3.30 25.86 -19.64
N ARG A 15 2.93 24.90 -20.49
CA ARG A 15 2.25 23.69 -20.06
C ARG A 15 3.25 22.76 -19.37
N LYS A 16 3.03 22.45 -18.09
CA LYS A 16 3.85 21.55 -17.27
C LYS A 16 3.01 20.48 -16.59
N CYS A 17 3.66 19.41 -16.15
CA CYS A 17 2.99 18.34 -15.39
C CYS A 17 2.72 18.80 -13.95
N TRP A 18 1.62 18.34 -13.34
CA TRP A 18 1.30 18.71 -11.95
C TRP A 18 2.40 18.32 -10.94
N LYS A 19 3.17 17.27 -11.23
CA LYS A 19 4.30 16.82 -10.40
C LYS A 19 5.47 17.82 -10.33
N GLU A 20 5.54 18.75 -11.28
CA GLU A 20 6.61 19.75 -11.38
C GLU A 20 6.26 21.08 -10.71
N LEU A 21 5.02 21.21 -10.25
CA LEU A 21 4.47 22.43 -9.66
C LEU A 21 5.02 22.63 -8.24
N ARG A 22 5.51 23.84 -7.97
CA ARG A 22 6.16 24.22 -6.71
C ARG A 22 5.42 25.37 -6.05
N VAL A 23 5.61 25.50 -4.73
CA VAL A 23 5.12 26.66 -3.98
C VAL A 23 5.75 27.94 -4.55
N GLY A 24 4.95 28.97 -4.74
CA GLY A 24 5.36 30.23 -5.37
C GLY A 24 5.17 30.29 -6.88
N ASP A 25 4.85 29.18 -7.55
CA ASP A 25 4.52 29.20 -8.97
C ASP A 25 3.16 29.90 -9.21
N VAL A 26 3.05 30.68 -10.28
CA VAL A 26 1.77 31.25 -10.73
C VAL A 26 1.17 30.37 -11.81
N VAL A 27 -0.07 29.93 -11.60
CA VAL A 27 -0.78 29.00 -12.48
C VAL A 27 -1.94 29.72 -13.13
N HIS A 28 -2.11 29.50 -14.43
CA HIS A 28 -3.28 29.94 -15.18
C HIS A 28 -4.19 28.74 -15.44
N LEU A 29 -5.45 28.85 -15.02
CA LEU A 29 -6.46 27.81 -15.14
C LEU A 29 -7.65 28.34 -15.94
N SER A 30 -8.15 27.53 -16.86
CA SER A 30 -9.34 27.86 -17.65
C SER A 30 -10.62 27.36 -16.98
N CYS A 31 -11.78 27.83 -17.46
CA CYS A 31 -13.08 27.32 -17.05
C CYS A 31 -13.15 25.79 -17.13
N ASN A 32 -13.74 25.14 -16.13
CA ASN A 32 -13.86 23.69 -15.99
C ASN A 32 -12.54 22.92 -15.88
N GLU A 33 -11.41 23.59 -15.62
CA GLU A 33 -10.17 22.90 -15.25
C GLU A 33 -10.13 22.59 -13.75
N ALA A 34 -9.53 21.44 -13.41
CA ALA A 34 -9.30 21.05 -12.03
C ALA A 34 -8.10 21.80 -11.44
N VAL A 35 -8.26 22.29 -10.22
CA VAL A 35 -7.20 22.99 -9.50
C VAL A 35 -6.10 21.98 -9.07
N PRO A 36 -4.83 22.18 -9.45
CA PRO A 36 -3.76 21.19 -9.26
C PRO A 36 -3.21 21.10 -7.84
N ALA A 37 -3.27 22.20 -7.09
CA ALA A 37 -2.70 22.42 -5.77
C ALA A 37 -3.52 23.48 -5.02
N ASP A 38 -3.23 23.78 -3.77
CA ASP A 38 -3.99 24.86 -3.10
C ASP A 38 -3.43 26.21 -3.57
N LEU A 39 -4.28 27.01 -4.24
CA LEU A 39 -3.89 28.26 -4.88
C LEU A 39 -4.51 29.47 -4.18
N LEU A 40 -3.74 30.54 -4.00
CA LEU A 40 -4.28 31.85 -3.67
C LEU A 40 -4.76 32.55 -4.95
N LEU A 41 -6.03 32.92 -5.02
CA LEU A 41 -6.61 33.59 -6.18
C LEU A 41 -6.06 35.02 -6.31
N LEU A 42 -5.29 35.27 -7.35
CA LEU A 42 -4.70 36.59 -7.64
C LEU A 42 -5.58 37.39 -8.61
N ASN A 43 -6.07 36.73 -9.65
CA ASN A 43 -6.85 37.37 -10.70
C ASN A 43 -7.90 36.42 -11.28
N SER A 44 -9.00 36.99 -11.78
CA SER A 44 -10.12 36.28 -12.40
C SER A 44 -10.57 37.05 -13.64
N SER A 45 -11.14 36.36 -14.63
CA SER A 45 -11.72 37.00 -15.80
C SER A 45 -12.93 37.90 -15.48
N ASP A 46 -13.56 37.67 -14.32
CA ASP A 46 -14.70 38.46 -13.86
C ASP A 46 -14.26 39.87 -13.41
N PRO A 47 -14.95 40.97 -13.82
CA PRO A 47 -14.60 42.34 -13.46
C PRO A 47 -14.57 42.63 -11.95
N HIS A 48 -15.24 41.81 -11.12
CA HIS A 48 -15.24 41.98 -9.67
C HIS A 48 -14.18 41.10 -8.97
N GLY A 49 -13.40 40.34 -9.74
CA GLY A 49 -12.39 39.42 -9.25
C GLY A 49 -13.01 38.16 -8.63
N ILE A 50 -14.24 37.82 -8.99
CA ILE A 50 -14.96 36.68 -8.40
C ILE A 50 -14.70 35.43 -9.24
N CYS A 51 -14.61 34.28 -8.60
CA CYS A 51 -14.73 32.99 -9.28
C CYS A 51 -15.57 32.02 -8.47
N TYR A 52 -16.00 30.93 -9.12
CA TYR A 52 -16.82 29.92 -8.49
C TYR A 52 -16.09 28.59 -8.52
N LEU A 53 -16.14 27.88 -7.40
CA LEU A 53 -15.59 26.54 -7.25
C LEU A 53 -16.69 25.52 -7.10
N ASP A 54 -16.61 24.47 -7.90
CA ASP A 54 -17.34 23.25 -7.71
C ASP A 54 -16.52 22.32 -6.78
N SER A 55 -17.05 22.10 -5.58
CA SER A 55 -16.43 21.29 -4.53
C SER A 55 -17.06 19.92 -4.36
N CYS A 56 -17.92 19.46 -5.29
CA CYS A 56 -18.63 18.19 -5.16
C CYS A 56 -17.71 16.98 -4.87
N ASN A 57 -16.46 17.01 -5.38
CA ASN A 57 -15.47 15.95 -5.15
C ASN A 57 -14.81 15.98 -3.77
N LEU A 58 -14.95 17.08 -3.02
CA LEU A 58 -14.31 17.28 -1.72
C LEU A 58 -15.29 17.06 -0.57
N ASP A 59 -16.48 17.65 -0.65
CA ASP A 59 -17.49 17.66 0.42
C ASP A 59 -18.84 17.06 0.00
N GLY A 60 -19.05 16.77 -1.29
CA GLY A 60 -20.32 16.29 -1.81
C GLY A 60 -21.39 17.37 -1.95
N GLU A 61 -21.06 18.64 -1.71
CA GLU A 61 -22.00 19.75 -1.92
C GLU A 61 -22.13 20.05 -3.42
N THR A 62 -23.37 20.32 -3.87
CA THR A 62 -23.67 20.66 -5.27
C THR A 62 -23.66 22.17 -5.54
N ASN A 63 -23.57 22.98 -4.48
CA ASN A 63 -23.56 24.43 -4.59
C ASN A 63 -22.17 24.93 -4.97
N LEU A 64 -22.14 25.95 -5.84
CA LEU A 64 -20.90 26.60 -6.24
C LEU A 64 -20.41 27.57 -5.16
N LYS A 65 -19.20 27.35 -4.65
CA LYS A 65 -18.59 28.21 -3.63
C LYS A 65 -17.95 29.42 -4.29
N GLN A 66 -18.43 30.59 -3.93
CA GLN A 66 -17.85 31.85 -4.40
C GLN A 66 -16.49 32.11 -3.73
N ARG A 67 -15.49 32.49 -4.54
CA ARG A 67 -14.16 32.92 -4.12
C ARG A 67 -13.85 34.27 -4.74
N GLN A 68 -12.93 35.02 -4.11
CA GLN A 68 -12.60 36.37 -4.52
C GLN A 68 -11.09 36.58 -4.56
N SER A 69 -10.62 37.25 -5.59
CA SER A 69 -9.22 37.60 -5.74
C SER A 69 -8.75 38.53 -4.63
N VAL A 70 -7.47 38.45 -4.32
CA VAL A 70 -6.85 39.35 -3.35
C VAL A 70 -6.90 40.77 -3.88
N ARG A 71 -7.51 41.68 -3.12
CA ARG A 71 -7.60 43.10 -3.46
C ARG A 71 -6.50 43.91 -2.79
N GLY A 72 -6.11 45.03 -3.41
CA GLY A 72 -5.17 45.97 -2.82
C GLY A 72 -3.69 45.68 -3.11
N LEU A 73 -3.41 44.77 -4.05
CA LEU A 73 -2.07 44.55 -4.61
C LEU A 73 -1.67 45.62 -5.66
N GLY A 74 -2.56 46.56 -5.97
CA GLY A 74 -2.31 47.62 -6.95
C GLY A 74 -2.40 47.14 -8.41
N MET A 75 -2.98 45.95 -8.63
CA MET A 75 -3.10 45.28 -9.92
C MET A 75 -4.55 44.96 -10.31
N ASP A 76 -5.51 45.63 -9.67
CA ASP A 76 -6.94 45.31 -9.77
C ASP A 76 -7.53 45.56 -11.18
N ASP A 77 -6.91 46.45 -11.98
CA ASP A 77 -7.41 46.85 -13.32
C ASP A 77 -6.68 46.12 -14.47
N ARG A 78 -5.37 45.90 -14.34
CA ARG A 78 -4.56 45.09 -15.26
C ARG A 78 -3.55 44.28 -14.48
N PHE A 79 -3.89 43.01 -14.28
CA PHE A 79 -2.99 42.07 -13.66
C PHE A 79 -1.87 41.66 -14.64
N ASP A 80 -0.64 41.78 -14.17
CA ASP A 80 0.56 41.44 -14.93
C ASP A 80 1.53 40.70 -14.02
N VAL A 81 1.63 39.38 -14.19
CA VAL A 81 2.47 38.53 -13.34
C VAL A 81 3.93 38.99 -13.32
N SER A 82 4.43 39.61 -14.40
CA SER A 82 5.82 40.06 -14.47
C SER A 82 6.15 41.19 -13.49
N LYS A 83 5.15 41.93 -13.03
CA LYS A 83 5.28 43.03 -12.08
C LYS A 83 4.91 42.62 -10.65
N LEU A 84 4.50 41.37 -10.44
CA LEU A 84 4.08 40.88 -9.15
C LEU A 84 5.31 40.63 -8.27
N ASP A 85 5.57 41.56 -7.35
CA ASP A 85 6.57 41.41 -6.30
C ASP A 85 5.87 41.50 -4.95
N CYS A 86 5.65 40.35 -4.32
CA CYS A 86 4.81 40.23 -3.14
C CYS A 86 5.31 39.09 -2.24
N LEU A 87 5.47 39.38 -0.95
CA LEU A 87 5.67 38.37 0.08
C LEU A 87 4.31 37.96 0.65
N VAL A 88 4.03 36.66 0.71
CA VAL A 88 2.79 36.15 1.28
C VAL A 88 3.12 35.35 2.55
N GLU A 89 2.65 35.83 3.70
CA GLU A 89 2.80 35.13 4.99
C GLU A 89 1.54 34.30 5.24
N ILE A 90 1.69 32.99 5.44
CA ILE A 90 0.55 32.07 5.54
C ILE A 90 0.77 31.15 6.74
N SER A 91 -0.31 30.82 7.45
CA SER A 91 -0.28 29.83 8.53
C SER A 91 0.18 28.45 8.01
N PRO A 92 0.73 27.57 8.84
CA PRO A 92 1.00 26.19 8.44
C PRO A 92 -0.25 25.43 7.96
N PRO A 93 -0.10 24.42 7.09
CA PRO A 93 -1.24 23.69 6.55
C PRO A 93 -1.92 22.86 7.66
N THR A 94 -3.26 22.92 7.68
CA THR A 94 -4.10 22.28 8.71
C THR A 94 -5.14 21.37 8.08
N THR A 95 -5.59 20.34 8.82
CA THR A 95 -6.65 19.41 8.40
C THR A 95 -8.03 20.07 8.27
N LYS A 96 -8.21 21.26 8.85
CA LYS A 96 -9.42 22.07 8.70
C LYS A 96 -9.49 22.66 7.29
N ILE A 97 -10.31 22.06 6.44
CA ILE A 97 -10.42 22.39 4.99
C ILE A 97 -10.78 23.87 4.76
N TYR A 98 -11.69 24.43 5.57
CA TYR A 98 -12.15 25.82 5.42
C TYR A 98 -11.38 26.84 6.26
N HIS A 99 -10.38 26.42 7.02
CA HIS A 99 -9.60 27.34 7.86
C HIS A 99 -8.33 27.75 7.13
N PHE A 100 -8.27 28.99 6.65
CA PHE A 100 -7.08 29.53 6.02
C PHE A 100 -6.84 30.94 6.52
N LEU A 101 -5.63 31.19 7.03
CA LEU A 101 -5.22 32.48 7.54
C LEU A 101 -3.88 32.85 6.92
N GLY A 102 -3.80 34.07 6.42
CA GLY A 102 -2.56 34.65 5.93
C GLY A 102 -2.63 36.17 5.89
N SER A 103 -1.52 36.80 5.59
CA SER A 103 -1.47 38.22 5.32
C SER A 103 -0.37 38.55 4.33
N ILE A 104 -0.61 39.59 3.53
CA ILE A 104 0.39 40.16 2.64
C ILE A 104 0.84 41.49 3.25
N PRO A 105 2.09 41.62 3.72
CA PRO A 105 2.64 42.91 4.11
C PRO A 105 2.86 43.79 2.88
N VAL A 106 2.31 45.01 2.89
CA VAL A 106 2.49 45.97 1.80
C VAL A 106 3.71 46.84 2.11
N SER A 107 4.82 46.54 1.43
CA SER A 107 6.08 47.29 1.54
C SER A 107 5.89 48.76 1.12
N GLY A 108 6.38 49.69 1.94
CA GLY A 108 6.33 51.13 1.64
C GLY A 108 5.09 51.88 2.15
N SER A 109 4.19 51.22 2.90
CA SER A 109 3.07 51.89 3.58
C SER A 109 3.40 52.22 5.04
N THR A 110 3.21 53.49 5.44
CA THR A 110 3.26 53.95 6.84
C THR A 110 1.90 54.49 7.25
N PRO A 111 1.19 53.87 8.22
CA PRO A 111 1.55 52.67 9.01
C PRO A 111 1.59 51.38 8.17
N SER A 112 2.26 50.35 8.68
CA SER A 112 2.40 49.02 8.07
C SER A 112 1.04 48.42 7.71
N ARG A 113 0.59 48.60 6.47
CA ARG A 113 -0.65 48.02 5.95
C ARG A 113 -0.43 46.54 5.63
N ARG A 114 -1.30 45.68 6.15
CA ARG A 114 -1.35 44.25 5.82
C ARG A 114 -2.68 43.93 5.17
N ILE A 115 -2.66 43.19 4.07
CA ILE A 115 -3.87 42.69 3.42
C ILE A 115 -4.18 41.31 4.02
N PRO A 116 -5.30 41.13 4.72
CA PRO A 116 -5.66 39.83 5.29
C PRO A 116 -6.09 38.86 4.20
N LEU A 117 -5.68 37.60 4.33
CA LEU A 117 -6.08 36.50 3.47
C LEU A 117 -6.91 35.50 4.26
N ASN A 118 -8.08 35.17 3.72
CA ASN A 118 -9.03 34.24 4.33
C ASN A 118 -9.37 33.11 3.35
N GLU A 119 -10.17 32.14 3.78
CA GLU A 119 -10.61 31.02 2.95
C GLU A 119 -11.30 31.43 1.65
N ASN A 120 -11.90 32.63 1.61
CA ASN A 120 -12.53 33.19 0.41
C ASN A 120 -11.52 33.49 -0.71
N ASN A 121 -10.24 33.61 -0.40
CA ASN A 121 -9.17 33.82 -1.38
C ASN A 121 -8.49 32.52 -1.81
N LEU A 122 -8.82 31.39 -1.19
CA LEU A 122 -8.16 30.11 -1.41
C LEU A 122 -8.96 29.21 -2.37
N LEU A 123 -8.29 28.71 -3.40
CA LEU A 123 -8.77 27.64 -4.27
C LEU A 123 -8.16 26.32 -3.82
N LEU A 124 -9.01 25.35 -3.49
CA LEU A 124 -8.58 24.06 -3.00
C LEU A 124 -8.27 23.11 -4.15
N ARG A 125 -7.27 22.24 -3.96
CA ARG A 125 -6.95 21.16 -4.90
C ARG A 125 -8.19 20.31 -5.23
N SER A 126 -8.27 19.83 -6.47
CA SER A 126 -9.35 18.95 -6.97
C SER A 126 -10.75 19.57 -7.04
N CYS A 127 -10.91 20.86 -6.68
CA CYS A 127 -12.08 21.64 -7.06
C CYS A 127 -12.00 22.01 -8.55
N PHE A 128 -13.16 22.26 -9.16
CA PHE A 128 -13.25 22.70 -10.55
C PHE A 128 -13.67 24.17 -10.62
N ILE A 129 -13.03 24.94 -11.50
CA ILE A 129 -13.39 26.35 -11.71
C ILE A 129 -14.66 26.42 -12.57
N LYS A 130 -15.58 27.29 -12.18
CA LYS A 130 -16.87 27.51 -12.85
C LYS A 130 -17.13 29.00 -13.04
N ASN A 131 -18.01 29.31 -14.00
CA ASN A 131 -18.56 30.64 -14.27
C ASN A 131 -17.51 31.76 -14.48
N THR A 132 -16.28 31.40 -14.85
CA THR A 132 -15.17 32.30 -15.15
C THR A 132 -14.35 31.68 -16.26
N ASP A 133 -13.93 32.47 -17.24
CA ASP A 133 -13.20 31.99 -18.42
C ASP A 133 -11.80 31.53 -18.04
N TYR A 134 -11.15 32.31 -17.18
CA TYR A 134 -9.84 31.99 -16.62
C TYR A 134 -9.66 32.57 -15.23
N VAL A 135 -8.74 31.97 -14.48
CA VAL A 135 -8.23 32.48 -13.21
C VAL A 135 -6.72 32.29 -13.14
N GLU A 136 -6.08 33.17 -12.41
CA GLU A 136 -4.64 33.11 -12.13
C GLU A 136 -4.44 33.02 -10.62
N GLY A 137 -3.69 32.01 -10.20
CA GLY A 137 -3.49 31.70 -8.80
C GLY A 137 -2.04 31.40 -8.47
N LEU A 138 -1.62 31.83 -7.27
CA LEU A 138 -0.31 31.53 -6.71
C LEU A 138 -0.37 30.22 -5.92
N VAL A 139 0.55 29.30 -6.16
CA VAL A 139 0.62 28.04 -5.41
C VAL A 139 1.07 28.33 -3.98
N VAL A 140 0.22 27.99 -3.01
CA VAL A 140 0.50 28.14 -1.58
C VAL A 140 0.90 26.83 -0.94
N TYR A 141 0.13 25.77 -1.17
CA TYR A 141 0.47 24.42 -0.70
C TYR A 141 0.52 23.46 -1.87
N ALA A 142 1.54 22.61 -1.92
CA ALA A 142 1.76 21.64 -2.99
C ALA A 142 1.87 20.21 -2.44
N GLY A 143 1.52 19.21 -3.26
CA GLY A 143 1.71 17.81 -2.92
C GLY A 143 0.93 17.36 -1.68
N HIS A 144 1.67 16.82 -0.69
CA HIS A 144 1.13 16.30 0.56
C HIS A 144 0.70 17.37 1.58
N GLU A 145 1.09 18.61 1.36
CA GLU A 145 0.73 19.74 2.24
C GLU A 145 -0.62 20.37 1.85
N THR A 146 -1.17 20.02 0.68
CA THR A 146 -2.52 20.45 0.29
C THR A 146 -3.55 19.95 1.29
N LYS A 147 -4.55 20.79 1.61
CA LYS A 147 -5.58 20.48 2.61
C LYS A 147 -6.35 19.19 2.30
N VAL A 148 -6.61 18.94 1.02
CA VAL A 148 -7.26 17.70 0.56
C VAL A 148 -6.39 16.48 0.84
N MET A 149 -5.06 16.59 0.63
CA MET A 149 -4.16 15.48 0.88
C MET A 149 -3.90 15.27 2.38
N LEU A 150 -3.90 16.32 3.19
CA LEU A 150 -3.86 16.20 4.65
C LEU A 150 -5.06 15.45 5.22
N ASN A 151 -6.23 15.59 4.59
CA ASN A 151 -7.43 14.84 4.98
C ASN A 151 -7.49 13.43 4.36
N ASN A 152 -6.55 13.11 3.45
CA ASN A 152 -6.44 11.79 2.86
C ASN A 152 -5.50 10.92 3.71
N SER A 153 -6.07 10.00 4.50
CA SER A 153 -5.30 9.02 5.30
C SER A 153 -4.60 7.92 4.46
N GLY A 154 -4.60 8.06 3.12
CA GLY A 154 -4.03 7.08 2.21
C GLY A 154 -4.82 5.76 2.15
N PRO A 155 -4.39 4.83 1.29
CA PRO A 155 -4.99 3.51 1.23
C PRO A 155 -4.75 2.77 2.55
N ARG A 156 -5.84 2.47 3.28
CA ARG A 156 -5.77 1.59 4.44
C ARG A 156 -6.04 0.16 4.00
N TYR A 157 -5.24 -0.77 4.51
CA TYR A 157 -5.52 -2.19 4.40
C TYR A 157 -6.85 -2.49 5.08
N LYS A 158 -7.83 -2.97 4.31
CA LYS A 158 -9.15 -3.37 4.79
C LYS A 158 -9.25 -4.88 4.62
N MET A 159 -9.49 -5.58 5.73
CA MET A 159 -9.79 -7.01 5.75
C MET A 159 -11.27 -7.21 5.94
N SER A 160 -11.85 -8.20 5.26
CA SER A 160 -13.24 -8.55 5.51
C SER A 160 -13.37 -9.30 6.83
N LEU A 161 -14.52 -9.17 7.48
CA LEU A 161 -14.82 -9.96 8.69
C LEU A 161 -14.78 -11.45 8.36
N LEU A 162 -15.32 -11.86 7.21
CA LEU A 162 -15.29 -13.24 6.75
C LEU A 162 -13.86 -13.77 6.61
N GLU A 163 -12.94 -12.98 6.04
CA GLU A 163 -11.53 -13.35 5.92
C GLU A 163 -10.86 -13.58 7.28
N ARG A 164 -11.20 -12.79 8.30
CA ARG A 164 -10.74 -13.03 9.68
C ARG A 164 -11.28 -14.34 10.25
N TYR A 165 -12.54 -14.68 9.97
CA TYR A 165 -13.13 -15.97 10.36
C TYR A 165 -12.49 -17.12 9.60
N MET A 166 -12.24 -16.99 8.30
CA MET A 166 -11.56 -18.00 7.48
C MET A 166 -10.15 -18.28 8.00
N ASN A 167 -9.38 -17.24 8.33
CA ASN A 167 -8.05 -17.40 8.93
C ASN A 167 -8.13 -18.15 10.28
N THR A 168 -9.13 -17.82 11.11
CA THR A 168 -9.37 -18.54 12.38
C THR A 168 -9.74 -20.01 12.15
N ALA A 169 -10.59 -20.29 11.16
CA ALA A 169 -10.97 -21.66 10.78
C ALA A 169 -9.78 -22.47 10.26
N VAL A 170 -8.90 -21.85 9.46
CA VAL A 170 -7.67 -22.49 8.97
C VAL A 170 -6.75 -22.89 10.15
N ILE A 171 -6.62 -22.03 11.16
CA ILE A 171 -5.86 -22.38 12.37
C ILE A 171 -6.46 -23.62 13.07
N TRP A 172 -7.79 -23.70 13.18
CA TRP A 172 -8.46 -24.91 13.70
C TRP A 172 -8.21 -26.14 12.83
N CYS A 173 -8.26 -26.03 11.51
CA CYS A 173 -7.95 -27.11 10.58
C CYS A 173 -6.52 -27.62 10.73
N VAL A 174 -5.53 -26.71 10.88
CA VAL A 174 -4.13 -27.08 11.17
C VAL A 174 -4.03 -27.84 12.49
N GLY A 175 -4.77 -27.41 13.52
CA GLY A 175 -4.81 -28.11 14.82
C GLY A 175 -5.32 -29.55 14.68
N ILE A 176 -6.45 -29.76 13.99
CA ILE A 176 -7.02 -31.08 13.77
C ILE A 176 -6.09 -31.95 12.92
N LEU A 177 -5.47 -31.38 11.88
CA LEU A 177 -4.49 -32.06 11.04
C LEU A 177 -3.32 -32.60 11.87
N LEU A 178 -2.75 -31.80 12.76
CA LEU A 178 -1.66 -32.23 13.65
C LEU A 178 -2.09 -33.36 14.57
N ILE A 179 -3.30 -33.30 15.15
CA ILE A 179 -3.82 -34.37 16.01
C ILE A 179 -3.95 -35.68 15.22
N MET A 180 -4.53 -35.65 14.01
CA MET A 180 -4.65 -36.86 13.18
C MET A 180 -3.28 -37.41 12.79
N CYS A 181 -2.31 -36.56 12.45
CA CYS A 181 -0.95 -37.00 12.12
C CYS A 181 -0.25 -37.64 13.33
N LEU A 182 -0.41 -37.09 14.54
CA LEU A 182 0.16 -37.67 15.77
C LEU A 182 -0.49 -39.00 16.14
N LEU A 183 -1.81 -39.13 16.04
CA LEU A 183 -2.52 -40.38 16.28
C LEU A 183 -2.10 -41.47 15.28
N SER A 184 -1.96 -41.13 14.01
CA SER A 184 -1.52 -42.09 12.99
C SER A 184 -0.04 -42.47 13.14
N ALA A 185 0.84 -41.52 13.50
CA ALA A 185 2.26 -41.78 13.76
C ALA A 185 2.48 -42.67 14.99
N THR A 186 1.77 -42.39 16.08
CA THR A 186 1.81 -43.22 17.29
C THR A 186 1.23 -44.61 17.02
N GLY A 187 0.13 -44.71 16.26
CA GLY A 187 -0.43 -45.99 15.81
C GLY A 187 0.58 -46.82 15.00
N ALA A 188 1.31 -46.20 14.06
CA ALA A 188 2.34 -46.86 13.28
C ALA A 188 3.54 -47.32 14.15
N GLY A 189 3.99 -46.47 15.08
CA GLY A 189 5.07 -46.81 16.01
C GLY A 189 4.70 -47.94 16.97
N LEU A 190 3.49 -47.91 17.53
CA LEU A 190 2.98 -48.97 18.41
C LEU A 190 2.82 -50.28 17.64
N TRP A 191 2.24 -50.24 16.43
CA TRP A 191 2.10 -51.41 15.58
C TRP A 191 3.46 -52.08 15.32
N GLN A 192 4.48 -51.29 14.97
CA GLN A 192 5.83 -51.79 14.73
C GLN A 192 6.43 -52.43 15.99
N SER A 193 6.27 -51.79 17.16
CA SER A 193 6.75 -52.33 18.44
C SER A 193 6.05 -53.65 18.82
N PHE A 194 4.74 -53.76 18.61
CA PHE A 194 4.00 -55.00 18.87
C PHE A 194 4.37 -56.10 17.88
N TYR A 195 4.65 -55.74 16.63
CA TYR A 195 5.08 -56.67 15.59
C TYR A 195 6.44 -57.30 15.92
N GLU A 196 7.40 -56.48 16.37
CA GLU A 196 8.73 -56.92 16.78
C GLU A 196 8.69 -57.85 18.02
N GLN A 197 7.80 -57.57 18.99
CA GLN A 197 7.64 -58.41 20.18
C GLN A 197 7.01 -59.79 19.89
N ARG A 198 6.19 -59.92 18.84
CA ARG A 198 5.51 -61.19 18.50
C ARG A 198 6.37 -62.18 17.70
N GLY A 199 7.66 -61.90 17.51
CA GLY A 199 8.61 -62.87 16.96
C GLY A 199 8.49 -63.11 15.46
N ALA A 200 7.78 -62.26 14.72
CA ALA A 200 7.95 -62.20 13.28
C ALA A 200 9.32 -61.55 13.00
N THR A 201 10.09 -62.13 12.09
CA THR A 201 11.42 -61.67 11.65
C THR A 201 11.58 -60.15 11.63
N SER A 202 12.79 -59.63 11.89
CA SER A 202 13.14 -58.19 11.86
C SER A 202 12.91 -57.47 10.52
N VAL A 203 12.26 -58.14 9.57
CA VAL A 203 11.86 -57.69 8.25
C VAL A 203 10.33 -57.78 8.20
N ILE A 204 9.68 -56.63 8.02
CA ILE A 204 8.23 -56.53 7.82
C ILE A 204 7.87 -57.33 6.56
N PRO A 205 6.91 -58.26 6.59
CA PRO A 205 6.54 -59.03 5.42
C PRO A 205 6.01 -58.07 4.34
N PHE A 206 6.45 -58.30 3.10
CA PHE A 206 6.09 -57.53 1.89
C PHE A 206 6.75 -56.15 1.70
N LEU A 207 7.62 -55.69 2.61
CA LEU A 207 8.51 -54.57 2.28
C LEU A 207 9.75 -55.12 1.53
N PRO A 208 10.13 -54.56 0.36
CA PRO A 208 11.38 -54.96 -0.26
C PRO A 208 12.52 -54.64 0.73
N PRO A 209 13.39 -55.61 1.06
CA PRO A 209 14.56 -55.32 1.85
C PRO A 209 15.33 -54.19 1.16
N LEU A 210 15.74 -53.17 1.93
CA LEU A 210 16.70 -52.16 1.43
C LEU A 210 17.84 -52.91 0.71
N PRO A 211 18.37 -52.37 -0.41
CA PRO A 211 19.21 -53.09 -1.38
C PRO A 211 20.38 -53.89 -0.78
N ALA A 212 20.81 -53.58 0.45
CA ALA A 212 21.80 -54.35 1.19
C ALA A 212 21.37 -55.78 1.58
N ALA A 213 20.09 -56.08 1.81
CA ALA A 213 19.65 -57.42 2.24
C ALA A 213 19.45 -58.41 1.07
N THR A 214 19.23 -57.92 -0.16
CA THR A 214 19.19 -58.74 -1.37
C THR A 214 20.56 -59.29 -1.77
N GLU A 215 21.65 -58.54 -1.54
CA GLU A 215 22.99 -59.02 -1.91
C GLU A 215 23.49 -60.17 -1.02
N LEU A 216 23.02 -60.26 0.23
CA LEU A 216 23.46 -61.32 1.15
C LEU A 216 22.84 -62.68 0.84
N LEU A 217 21.57 -62.74 0.39
CA LEU A 217 20.94 -63.99 -0.04
C LEU A 217 21.50 -64.54 -1.36
N SER A 218 22.06 -63.67 -2.21
CA SER A 218 22.79 -64.09 -3.42
C SER A 218 24.28 -64.39 -3.19
N SER A 219 24.87 -63.93 -2.09
CA SER A 219 26.32 -64.06 -1.83
C SER A 219 26.77 -65.41 -1.23
N SER A 220 25.85 -66.33 -0.91
CA SER A 220 26.22 -67.73 -0.58
C SER A 220 26.89 -68.46 -1.76
N THR A 221 26.80 -67.91 -2.98
CA THR A 221 27.48 -68.44 -4.17
C THR A 221 28.23 -67.35 -4.93
N ARG A 222 29.30 -66.79 -4.34
CA ARG A 222 30.60 -66.46 -5.00
C ARG A 222 31.32 -65.34 -4.24
N GLY A 223 32.57 -65.61 -3.89
CA GLY A 223 33.48 -64.63 -3.30
C GLY A 223 34.05 -63.61 -4.29
N GLY A 224 34.71 -62.60 -3.73
CA GLY A 224 35.64 -61.70 -4.42
C GLY A 224 35.27 -60.23 -4.27
N GLY A 225 36.08 -59.48 -3.52
CA GLY A 225 35.75 -58.15 -3.00
C GLY A 225 35.68 -56.99 -4.00
N ALA A 226 34.95 -55.95 -3.61
CA ALA A 226 35.27 -54.53 -3.78
C ALA A 226 34.37 -53.70 -2.84
N SER A 227 34.88 -52.56 -2.39
CA SER A 227 34.48 -51.74 -1.25
C SER A 227 33.10 -51.06 -1.33
N ASN A 228 32.03 -51.78 -1.00
CA ASN A 228 30.80 -51.18 -0.46
C ASN A 228 30.55 -51.77 0.93
N GLN A 229 31.17 -51.14 1.94
CA GLN A 229 30.98 -51.55 3.31
C GLN A 229 29.49 -51.38 3.67
N PRO A 230 28.78 -52.44 4.07
CA PRO A 230 27.36 -52.37 4.36
C PRO A 230 27.12 -51.33 5.46
N PRO A 231 25.96 -50.63 5.47
CA PRO A 231 25.56 -49.89 6.65
C PRO A 231 25.67 -50.85 7.84
N THR A 232 26.45 -50.48 8.86
CA THR A 232 26.69 -51.32 10.02
C THR A 232 25.34 -51.82 10.57
N PRO A 233 25.27 -53.00 11.22
CA PRO A 233 24.01 -53.50 11.80
C PRO A 233 23.33 -52.49 12.73
N ALA A 234 24.07 -51.49 13.23
CA ALA A 234 23.55 -50.32 13.93
C ALA A 234 22.70 -49.38 13.04
N VAL A 235 23.10 -49.09 11.81
CA VAL A 235 22.36 -48.25 10.85
C VAL A 235 21.07 -48.94 10.41
N GLN A 236 21.12 -50.25 10.12
CA GLN A 236 19.92 -51.03 9.79
C GLN A 236 18.92 -51.07 10.96
N ARG A 237 19.41 -51.19 12.21
CA ARG A 237 18.59 -51.09 13.43
C ARG A 237 18.02 -49.67 13.64
N LEU A 238 18.76 -48.63 13.26
CA LEU A 238 18.29 -47.25 13.36
C LEU A 238 17.09 -47.02 12.43
N TYR A 239 17.17 -47.52 11.19
CA TYR A 239 16.10 -47.45 10.20
C TYR A 239 14.87 -48.28 10.58
N ASN A 240 15.06 -49.43 11.24
CA ASN A 240 13.96 -50.26 11.71
C ASN A 240 13.44 -49.87 13.10
N SER A 241 14.01 -48.83 13.74
CA SER A 241 13.56 -48.41 15.06
C SER A 241 12.11 -47.88 15.01
N PRO A 242 11.27 -48.23 15.98
CA PRO A 242 9.86 -47.81 15.99
C PRO A 242 9.70 -46.28 16.03
N ALA A 243 10.67 -45.58 16.62
CA ALA A 243 10.71 -44.12 16.63
C ALA A 243 10.98 -43.52 15.24
N TRP A 244 11.89 -44.12 14.47
CA TRP A 244 12.18 -43.69 13.10
C TRP A 244 11.01 -43.94 12.15
N VAL A 245 10.36 -45.10 12.30
CA VAL A 245 9.13 -45.44 11.56
C VAL A 245 8.00 -44.46 11.90
N ALA A 246 7.79 -44.15 13.18
CA ALA A 246 6.80 -43.16 13.60
C ALA A 246 7.09 -41.75 13.06
N PHE A 247 8.37 -41.36 12.99
CA PHE A 247 8.79 -40.07 12.42
C PHE A 247 8.49 -39.98 10.92
N LEU A 248 8.84 -41.01 10.13
CA LEU A 248 8.51 -41.04 8.71
C LEU A 248 6.98 -41.11 8.50
N ALA A 249 6.28 -41.92 9.29
CA ALA A 249 4.83 -42.04 9.26
C ALA A 249 4.17 -40.67 9.46
N PHE A 250 4.61 -39.89 10.46
CA PHE A 250 4.11 -38.54 10.70
C PHE A 250 4.15 -37.66 9.45
N TRP A 251 5.31 -37.55 8.80
CA TRP A 251 5.46 -36.72 7.59
C TRP A 251 4.68 -37.27 6.39
N THR A 252 4.58 -38.59 6.25
CA THR A 252 3.73 -39.18 5.20
C THR A 252 2.25 -38.87 5.41
N PHE A 253 1.75 -38.90 6.65
CA PHE A 253 0.35 -38.56 6.96
C PHE A 253 0.05 -37.07 6.77
N VAL A 254 1.01 -36.18 7.01
CA VAL A 254 0.88 -34.75 6.68
C VAL A 254 0.62 -34.56 5.18
N ILE A 255 1.35 -35.28 4.32
CA ILE A 255 1.16 -35.22 2.86
C ILE A 255 -0.19 -35.84 2.46
N ILE A 256 -0.55 -36.98 3.04
CA ILE A 256 -1.83 -37.66 2.73
C ILE A 256 -3.02 -36.79 3.12
N TYR A 257 -2.97 -36.11 4.27
CA TYR A 257 -4.05 -35.28 4.79
C TYR A 257 -3.99 -33.81 4.34
N GLN A 258 -3.11 -33.46 3.39
CA GLN A 258 -2.98 -32.08 2.90
C GLN A 258 -4.30 -31.51 2.32
N THR A 259 -5.23 -32.37 1.90
CA THR A 259 -6.55 -31.98 1.36
C THR A 259 -7.50 -31.41 2.40
N ILE A 260 -7.21 -31.55 3.70
CA ILE A 260 -7.99 -30.94 4.80
C ILE A 260 -7.93 -29.41 4.75
N ILE A 261 -6.84 -28.83 4.26
CA ILE A 261 -6.70 -27.39 4.07
C ILE A 261 -6.72 -27.13 2.56
N PRO A 262 -7.87 -26.75 1.98
CA PRO A 262 -7.98 -26.56 0.55
C PRO A 262 -7.11 -25.37 0.10
N ILE A 263 -6.19 -25.63 -0.84
CA ILE A 263 -5.31 -24.61 -1.41
C ILE A 263 -6.11 -23.52 -2.15
N ALA A 264 -7.30 -23.88 -2.65
CA ALA A 264 -8.23 -22.97 -3.33
C ALA A 264 -9.00 -22.02 -2.38
N LEU A 265 -8.74 -22.04 -1.06
CA LEU A 265 -9.46 -21.19 -0.11
C LEU A 265 -9.19 -19.68 -0.32
N TYR A 266 -8.02 -19.34 -0.85
CA TYR A 266 -7.54 -17.96 -1.00
C TYR A 266 -7.35 -17.51 -2.46
N VAL A 267 -7.77 -18.35 -3.42
CA VAL A 267 -7.79 -18.03 -4.85
C VAL A 267 -9.22 -17.66 -5.23
#